data_AF-A0A2V9QW56-F1
#
_entry.id   AF-A0A2V9QW56-F1
#
_cell.length_a   1.000
_cell.length_b   1.000
_cell.length_c   1.000
_cell.angle_alpha   90.00
_cell.angle_beta   90.00
_cell.angle_gamma   90.00
#
_symmetry.space_group_name_H-M   'P 1'
#
loop_
_entity.id
_entity.type
_entity.pdbx_description
1 polymer ?
#
loop_
_entity_poly.entity_id
_entity_poly.type
_entity_poly.pdbx_seq_one_letter_code
_entity_poly.pdbx_strand_id
1 'polypeptide(L)' 'MALRYNVSLKAAASQLALAHPVVTTIIPGTRVPERVDENLNVLREKIPAEFWTELRAKKLIRPDAPIPKL' A
#
# COMPACT_ATOMS: atom_id res chain seq x y z
N MET A 1 8.82 9.46 -6.04
CA MET A 1 7.41 9.84 -5.85
C MET A 1 6.92 9.55 -4.44
N ALA A 2 7.21 8.38 -3.86
CA ALA A 2 6.86 8.07 -2.47
C ALA A 2 7.26 9.18 -1.47
N LEU A 3 8.52 9.64 -1.50
CA LEU A 3 8.98 10.78 -0.67
C LEU A 3 8.23 12.09 -0.96
N ARG A 4 7.90 12.38 -2.23
CA ARG A 4 7.15 13.59 -2.61
C ARG A 4 5.72 13.59 -2.06
N TYR A 5 5.08 12.42 -2.04
CA TYR A 5 3.73 12.26 -1.49
C TYR A 5 3.74 11.94 0.01
N ASN A 6 4.91 11.89 0.64
CA ASN A 6 5.08 11.45 2.02
C ASN A 6 4.44 10.08 2.31
N VAL A 7 4.60 9.14 1.38
CA VAL A 7 4.03 7.79 1.44
C VAL A 7 5.13 6.77 1.74
N SER A 8 4.88 5.90 2.72
CA SER A 8 5.69 4.72 3.00
C SER A 8 5.54 3.70 1.89
N LEU A 9 6.66 3.20 1.37
CA LEU A 9 6.64 2.09 0.40
C LEU A 9 6.03 0.82 1.00
N LYS A 10 6.21 0.59 2.30
CA LYS A 10 5.61 -0.55 3.00
C LYS A 10 4.09 -0.41 3.04
N ALA A 11 3.57 0.80 3.24
CA ALA A 11 2.13 1.09 3.20
C ALA A 11 1.58 0.90 1.80
N ALA A 12 2.20 1.51 0.79
CA ALA A 12 1.78 1.37 -0.60
C ALA A 12 1.75 -0.10 -1.04
N ALA A 13 2.80 -0.88 -0.76
CA ALA A 13 2.85 -2.30 -1.12
C ALA A 13 1.78 -3.13 -0.40
N SER A 14 1.60 -2.90 0.90
CA SER A 14 0.65 -3.67 1.73
C SER A 14 -0.80 -3.36 1.32
N GLN A 15 -1.14 -2.08 1.17
CA GLN A 15 -2.49 -1.67 0.78
C GLN A 15 -2.80 -2.08 -0.66
N LEU A 16 -1.83 -2.01 -1.58
CA LEU A 16 -2.02 -2.50 -2.95
C LEU A 16 -2.27 -4.01 -3.00
N ALA A 17 -1.53 -4.80 -2.23
CA ALA A 17 -1.73 -6.24 -2.15
C ALA A 17 -3.14 -6.60 -1.63
N LEU A 18 -3.64 -5.87 -0.63
CA LEU A 18 -4.98 -6.05 -0.07
C LEU A 18 -6.12 -5.45 -0.92
N ALA A 19 -5.81 -4.57 -1.88
CA ALA A 19 -6.85 -3.92 -2.68
C ALA A 19 -7.56 -4.87 -3.66
N HIS A 20 -6.96 -6.02 -3.97
CA HIS A 20 -7.55 -6.98 -4.90
C HIS A 20 -8.63 -7.83 -4.19
N PRO A 21 -9.85 -7.96 -4.74
CA PRO A 21 -10.99 -8.60 -4.06
C PRO A 21 -10.78 -10.08 -3.72
N VAL A 22 -9.86 -10.76 -4.41
CA VAL A 22 -9.51 -12.16 -4.13
C VAL A 22 -8.51 -12.33 -2.98
N VAL A 23 -7.91 -11.25 -2.50
CA VAL A 23 -6.92 -11.29 -1.42
C VAL A 23 -7.63 -11.01 -0.10
N THR A 24 -7.78 -12.04 0.73
CA THR A 24 -8.43 -11.92 2.04
C THR A 24 -7.49 -11.39 3.11
N THR A 25 -6.20 -11.69 3.04
CA THR A 25 -5.21 -11.30 4.05
C THR A 25 -3.80 -11.25 3.47
N ILE A 26 -2.93 -10.49 4.12
CA ILE A 26 -1.47 -10.50 3.91
C ILE A 26 -0.78 -10.90 5.21
N ILE A 27 0.36 -11.57 5.12
CA ILE A 27 1.16 -11.96 6.28
C ILE A 27 2.49 -11.19 6.24
N PRO A 28 2.52 -9.92 6.69
CA PRO A 28 3.75 -9.14 6.74
C PRO A 28 4.72 -9.76 7.74
N GLY A 29 5.97 -9.99 7.32
CA GLY A 29 6.98 -10.61 8.17
C GLY A 29 7.29 -9.79 9.42
N THR A 30 7.02 -10.35 10.59
CA THR A 30 7.39 -9.79 11.89
C THR A 30 8.49 -10.65 12.50
N ARG A 31 9.66 -10.06 12.77
CA ARG A 31 10.75 -10.73 13.49
C ARG A 31 10.76 -10.38 14.99
N VAL A 32 10.00 -9.36 15.39
CA VAL A 32 9.90 -8.87 16.76
C VAL A 32 8.45 -8.42 17.06
N PRO A 33 7.96 -8.54 18.30
CA PRO A 33 6.56 -8.24 18.68
C PRO A 33 6.11 -6.81 18.38
N GLU A 34 7.00 -5.83 18.52
CA GLU A 34 6.72 -4.40 18.34
C GLU A 34 6.29 -4.07 16.89
N ARG A 35 6.57 -4.97 15.94
CA ARG A 35 6.16 -4.82 14.53
C ARG A 35 4.68 -5.04 14.29
N VAL A 36 3.94 -5.56 15.27
CA VAL A 36 2.47 -5.72 15.13
C VAL A 36 1.80 -4.36 14.97
N ASP A 37 2.14 -3.39 15.83
CA ASP A 37 1.58 -2.04 15.77
C ASP A 37 2.04 -1.30 14.51
N GLU A 38 3.30 -1.47 14.11
CA GLU A 38 3.81 -0.92 12.85
C GLU A 38 3.03 -1.43 11.64
N ASN A 39 2.73 -2.74 11.60
CA ASN A 39 1.98 -3.33 10.50
C ASN A 39 0.55 -2.79 10.44
N LEU A 40 -0.09 -2.57 11.59
CA LEU A 40 -1.41 -1.96 11.65
C LEU A 40 -1.37 -0.49 11.19
N ASN A 41 -0.35 0.27 11.61
CA ASN A 41 -0.19 1.67 11.21
C ASN A 41 0.05 1.82 9.70
N VAL A 42 0.83 0.91 9.10
CA VAL A 42 1.05 0.82 7.65
C VAL A 42 -0.27 0.64 6.88
N LEU A 43 -1.21 -0.14 7.41
CA LEU A 43 -2.53 -0.32 6.80
C LEU A 43 -3.46 0.88 6.97
N ARG A 44 -3.22 1.72 7.98
CA ARG A 44 -4.01 2.92 8.28
C ARG A 44 -3.44 4.21 7.66
N GLU A 45 -2.25 4.15 7.08
CA GLU A 45 -1.61 5.28 6.44
C GLU A 45 -2.48 5.82 5.30
N LYS A 46 -2.77 7.12 5.31
CA LYS A 46 -3.54 7.76 4.26
C LYS A 46 -2.67 7.99 3.04
N ILE A 47 -2.89 7.20 1.98
CA ILE A 47 -2.18 7.35 0.71
C ILE A 47 -3.03 8.18 -0.25
N PRO A 48 -2.53 9.34 -0.74
CA PRO A 48 -3.28 10.19 -1.67
C PRO A 48 -3.66 9.46 -2.96
N ALA A 49 -4.83 9.76 -3.52
CA ALA A 49 -5.30 9.14 -4.76
C ALA A 49 -4.36 9.42 -5.95
N GLU A 50 -3.76 10.61 -5.94
CA GLU A 50 -2.81 11.09 -6.95
C GLU A 50 -1.54 10.24 -7.01
N PHE A 51 -1.12 9.65 -5.87
CA PHE A 51 0.02 8.73 -5.84
C PHE A 51 -0.26 7.49 -6.70
N TRP A 52 -1.45 6.89 -6.57
CA TRP A 52 -1.85 5.73 -7.37
C TRP A 52 -1.98 6.08 -8.85
N THR A 53 -2.54 7.26 -9.15
CA THR A 53 -2.63 7.78 -10.52
C THR A 53 -1.25 7.96 -11.15
N GLU A 54 -0.28 8.54 -10.42
CA GLU A 54 1.11 8.70 -10.91
C GLU A 54 1.76 7.33 -11.16
N LEU A 55 1.54 6.33 -10.28
CA LEU A 55 2.06 4.97 -10.47
C LEU A 55 1.53 4.32 -11.76
N ARG A 56 0.23 4.46 -12.06
CA ARG A 56 -0.34 3.95 -13.32
C ARG A 56 0.20 4.68 -14.53
N ALA A 57 0.25 6.02 -14.48
CA ALA A 57 0.75 6.84 -15.59
C ALA A 57 2.20 6.48 -15.95
N LYS A 58 3.01 6.15 -14.94
CA LYS A 58 4.40 5.71 -15.11
C LYS A 58 4.55 4.21 -15.38
N LYS A 59 3.45 3.46 -15.52
CA LYS A 59 3.42 2.00 -15.75
C LYS A 59 4.17 1.20 -14.66
N LEU A 60 4.22 1.73 -13.44
CA LEU A 60 4.83 1.06 -12.28
C LEU A 60 3.89 0.04 -11.62
N ILE A 61 2.59 0.18 -11.86
CA ILE A 61 1.57 -0.82 -11.55
C ILE A 61 0.69 -1.05 -12.79
N ARG A 62 0.02 -2.19 -12.86
CA ARG A 62 -0.85 -2.53 -14.00
C ARG A 62 -1.99 -1.51 -14.13
N PRO A 63 -2.35 -1.05 -15.34
CA PRO A 63 -3.40 -0.04 -15.53
C PRO A 63 -4.78 -0.41 -14.97
N ASP A 64 -5.08 -1.69 -14.84
CA ASP A 64 -6.31 -2.29 -14.31
C ASP A 64 -6.13 -2.85 -12.87
N ALA A 65 -4.94 -2.76 -12.27
CA ALA A 65 -4.72 -3.25 -10.91
C ALA A 65 -5.71 -2.59 -9.94
N PRO A 66 -6.45 -3.32 -9.11
CA PRO A 66 -7.26 -2.69 -8.06
C PRO A 66 -6.37 -1.84 -7.15
N ILE A 67 -6.82 -0.64 -6.81
CA ILE A 67 -6.16 0.24 -5.84
C ILE A 67 -7.09 0.42 -4.64
N PRO A 68 -6.54 0.69 -3.44
CA PRO A 68 -7.34 0.95 -2.24
C PRO A 68 -8.36 2.04 -2.53
N LYS A 69 -9.62 1.77 -2.20
CA LYS A 69 -10.67 2.79 -2.17
C LYS A 69 -10.66 3.35 -0.74
N LEU A 70 -10.44 4.66 -0.62
CA LEU A 70 -10.48 5.41 0.64
C LEU A 70 -11.79 5.19 1.39
#